data_AF-A0A7T1I7X4-F1
#
_entry.id   AF-A0A7T1I7X4-F1
#
_cell.length_a   1.000
_cell.length_b   1.000
_cell.length_c   1.000
_cell.angle_alpha   90.00
_cell.angle_beta   90.00
_cell.angle_gamma   90.00
#
_symmetry.space_group_name_H-M   'P 1'
#
loop_
_entity.id
_entity.type
_entity.pdbx_description
1 polymer ?
#
loop_
_entity_poly.entity_id
_entity_poly.type
_entity_poly.pdbx_seq_one_letter_code
_entity_poly.pdbx_strand_id
1 'polypeptide(L)'
;MTRFLLSHNLQVVSENLKGLNSADLAAGLVAHLPTDVHVQALSHPHWLVQVEAELLPIDLANAVLQAWRQLRCSAGAADDACQLLALGGRKDDQAASGALLQRSDWGVDVVETLNAAAFLQSINWELLKQGRAPDGVFELHG
;
A
#
# COMPACT_ATOMS: atom_id res chain seq x y z
N MET A 1 4.26 7.11 16.14
CA MET A 1 4.38 5.91 15.30
C MET A 1 3.18 5.74 14.38
N THR A 2 3.43 5.63 13.08
CA THR A 2 2.45 5.24 12.07
C THR A 2 2.61 3.74 11.78
N ARG A 3 1.50 3.01 11.67
CA ARG A 3 1.46 1.57 11.38
C ARG A 3 0.52 1.29 10.21
N PHE A 4 1.05 0.69 9.17
CA PHE A 4 0.34 0.32 7.95
C PHE A 4 0.21 -1.20 7.86
N LEU A 5 -0.95 -1.67 7.40
CA LEU A 5 -1.11 -2.99 6.81
C LEU A 5 -1.33 -2.80 5.31
N LEU A 6 -0.41 -3.31 4.50
CA LEU A 6 -0.46 -3.17 3.05
C LEU A 6 -1.13 -4.39 2.41
N SER A 7 -2.04 -4.13 1.48
CA SER A 7 -2.53 -5.10 0.50
C SER A 7 -1.96 -4.77 -0.88
N HIS A 8 -1.95 -5.77 -1.77
CA HIS A 8 -1.52 -5.60 -3.15
C HIS A 8 -2.69 -5.86 -4.10
N ASN A 9 -2.94 -4.87 -4.96
CA ASN A 9 -4.00 -4.90 -5.95
C ASN A 9 -3.40 -4.76 -7.35
N LEU A 10 -3.03 -5.90 -7.94
CA LEU A 10 -2.46 -5.95 -9.28
C LEU A 10 -3.58 -6.00 -10.33
N GLN A 11 -3.78 -4.89 -11.03
CA GLN A 11 -4.75 -4.74 -12.13
C GLN A 11 -4.08 -4.86 -13.52
N VAL A 12 -2.76 -5.00 -13.57
CA VAL A 12 -2.00 -5.19 -14.82
C VAL A 12 -1.74 -6.66 -15.06
N VAL A 13 -1.98 -7.12 -16.29
CA VAL A 13 -1.55 -8.44 -16.77
C VAL A 13 -0.32 -8.24 -17.64
N SER A 14 0.86 -8.57 -17.11
CA SER A 14 2.14 -8.46 -17.83
C SER A 14 3.10 -9.54 -17.35
N GLU A 15 3.93 -10.08 -18.25
CA GLU A 15 4.97 -11.06 -17.87
C GLU A 15 6.00 -10.49 -16.88
N ASN A 16 6.19 -9.17 -16.93
CA ASN A 16 7.14 -8.43 -16.09
C ASN A 16 6.53 -7.94 -14.77
N LEU A 17 5.19 -8.02 -14.62
CA LEU A 17 4.49 -7.64 -13.39
C LEU A 17 3.70 -8.84 -12.87
N LYS A 18 4.37 -9.67 -12.07
CA LYS A 18 3.76 -10.82 -11.39
C LYS A 18 3.19 -10.39 -10.04
N GLY A 19 2.19 -11.12 -9.56
CA GLY A 19 1.68 -10.94 -8.20
C GLY A 19 2.81 -11.11 -7.17
N LEU A 20 2.84 -10.24 -6.16
CA LEU A 20 3.83 -10.30 -5.09
C LEU A 20 3.25 -11.10 -3.92
N ASN A 21 4.03 -12.05 -3.40
CA ASN A 21 3.71 -12.67 -2.12
C ASN A 21 4.26 -11.82 -0.95
N SER A 22 3.81 -12.09 0.27
CA SER A 22 4.21 -11.36 1.48
C SER A 22 5.73 -11.30 1.70
N ALA A 23 6.45 -12.39 1.42
CA ALA A 23 7.89 -12.48 1.68
C ALA A 23 8.69 -11.64 0.68
N ASP A 24 8.39 -11.78 -0.61
CA ASP A 24 9.05 -11.02 -1.68
C ASP A 24 8.76 -9.53 -1.54
N LEU A 25 7.51 -9.17 -1.20
CA LEU A 25 7.14 -7.78 -0.96
C LEU A 25 7.91 -7.20 0.25
N ALA A 26 7.94 -7.92 1.38
CA ALA A 26 8.65 -7.43 2.56
C ALA A 26 10.15 -7.24 2.29
N ALA A 27 10.80 -8.24 1.69
CA ALA A 27 12.22 -8.16 1.35
C ALA A 27 12.53 -7.01 0.38
N GLY A 28 11.68 -6.83 -0.64
CA GLY A 28 11.79 -5.73 -1.59
C GLY A 28 11.64 -4.35 -0.94
N LEU A 29 10.64 -4.19 -0.08
CA LEU A 29 10.46 -2.93 0.65
C LEU A 29 11.63 -2.64 1.60
N VAL A 30 12.14 -3.63 2.33
CA VAL A 30 13.32 -3.46 3.20
C VAL A 30 14.56 -3.01 2.41
N ALA A 31 14.74 -3.51 1.18
CA ALA A 31 15.88 -3.15 0.36
C ALA A 31 15.88 -1.68 -0.12
N HIS A 32 14.71 -1.03 -0.12
CA HIS A 32 14.51 0.28 -0.75
C HIS A 32 13.95 1.35 0.20
N LEU A 33 13.45 0.98 1.37
CA LEU A 33 13.00 1.92 2.39
C LEU A 33 14.16 2.41 3.27
N PRO A 34 14.00 3.58 3.93
CA PRO A 34 14.91 4.04 4.96
C PRO A 34 15.10 3.03 6.09
N THR A 35 16.28 3.01 6.72
CA THR A 35 16.66 2.02 7.74
C THR A 35 15.87 2.10 9.04
N ASP A 36 15.21 3.23 9.29
CA ASP A 36 14.32 3.47 10.44
C ASP A 36 12.87 3.05 10.18
N VAL A 37 12.56 2.50 9.00
CA VAL A 37 11.26 1.90 8.69
C VAL A 37 11.32 0.39 8.91
N HIS A 38 10.43 -0.11 9.75
CA HIS A 38 10.30 -1.55 10.02
C HIS A 38 9.26 -2.18 9.10
N VAL A 39 9.61 -3.27 8.44
CA VAL A 39 8.72 -4.03 7.55
C VAL A 39 8.67 -5.49 8.00
N GLN A 40 7.47 -6.05 8.06
CA GLN A 40 7.25 -7.44 8.42
C GLN A 40 6.27 -8.10 7.46
N ALA A 41 6.65 -9.26 6.90
CA ALA A 41 5.73 -10.12 6.15
C ALA A 41 4.64 -10.70 7.05
N LEU A 42 3.41 -10.72 6.57
CA LEU A 42 2.24 -11.24 7.27
C LEU A 42 1.77 -12.55 6.65
N SER A 43 1.28 -13.44 7.51
CA SER A 43 0.51 -14.62 7.11
C SER A 43 -0.98 -14.30 7.23
N HIS A 44 -1.54 -13.65 6.22
CA HIS A 44 -2.95 -13.26 6.19
C HIS A 44 -3.48 -13.29 4.74
N PRO A 45 -4.75 -13.67 4.51
CA PRO A 45 -5.33 -13.75 3.17
C PRO A 45 -5.50 -12.43 2.41
N HIS A 46 -5.17 -11.28 3.02
CA HIS A 46 -5.46 -9.96 2.45
C HIS A 46 -4.30 -8.99 2.71
N TRP A 47 -3.88 -8.87 3.96
CA TRP A 47 -2.69 -8.11 4.34
C TRP A 47 -1.43 -8.91 4.04
N LEU A 48 -0.53 -8.33 3.26
CA LEU A 48 0.73 -8.97 2.89
C LEU A 48 1.86 -8.55 3.80
N VAL A 49 1.94 -7.27 4.15
CA VAL A 49 3.02 -6.73 4.98
C VAL A 49 2.50 -5.70 5.97
N GLN A 50 3.18 -5.61 7.10
CA GLN A 50 3.06 -4.54 8.06
C GLN A 50 4.26 -3.60 7.90
N VAL A 51 4.03 -2.29 7.94
CA VAL A 51 5.07 -1.27 7.87
C VAL A 51 4.90 -0.29 9.04
N GLU A 52 5.96 -0.02 9.79
CA GLU A 52 5.95 0.85 10.96
C GLU A 52 7.10 1.85 10.90
N ALA A 53 6.81 3.13 11.19
CA ALA A 53 7.80 4.19 11.23
C ALA A 53 7.36 5.36 12.12
N GLU A 54 8.33 6.16 12.58
CA GLU A 54 8.08 7.47 13.20
C GLU A 54 7.94 8.58 12.14
N LEU A 55 7.08 8.35 11.15
CA LEU A 55 6.76 9.26 10.06
C LEU A 55 5.28 9.62 10.05
N LEU A 56 4.93 10.74 9.42
CA LEU A 56 3.54 11.04 9.11
C LEU A 56 3.01 10.02 8.08
N PRO A 57 1.71 9.68 8.08
CA PRO A 57 1.15 8.70 7.16
C PRO A 57 1.43 9.01 5.69
N ILE A 58 1.35 10.27 5.27
CA ILE A 58 1.60 10.68 3.89
C ILE A 58 3.07 10.47 3.50
N ASP A 59 4.00 10.80 4.40
CA ASP A 59 5.44 10.62 4.15
C ASP A 59 5.80 9.14 4.03
N LEU A 60 5.26 8.31 4.93
CA LEU A 60 5.44 6.86 4.88
C LEU A 60 4.84 6.25 3.61
N ALA A 61 3.65 6.69 3.20
CA ALA A 61 2.99 6.20 2.00
C ALA A 61 3.75 6.55 0.72
N ASN A 62 4.31 7.77 0.62
CA ASN A 62 5.19 8.15 -0.49
C ASN A 62 6.47 7.32 -0.51
N ALA A 63 7.09 7.08 0.65
CA ALA A 63 8.27 6.23 0.74
C ALA A 63 7.97 4.78 0.30
N VAL A 64 6.81 4.24 0.70
CA VAL A 64 6.33 2.92 0.26
C VAL A 64 6.13 2.88 -1.25
N LEU A 65 5.47 3.87 -1.85
CA LEU A 65 5.28 3.92 -3.31
C LEU A 65 6.61 3.94 -4.07
N GLN A 66 7.55 4.77 -3.62
CA GLN A 66 8.88 4.84 -4.21
C GLN A 66 9.65 3.51 -4.08
N ALA A 67 9.63 2.90 -2.90
CA ALA A 67 10.26 1.60 -2.66
C ALA A 67 9.63 0.49 -3.50
N TRP A 68 8.30 0.51 -3.68
CA TRP A 68 7.56 -0.44 -4.52
C TRP A 68 7.94 -0.31 -6.00
N ARG A 69 8.05 0.92 -6.50
CA ARG A 69 8.56 1.21 -7.85
C ARG A 69 9.97 0.65 -8.04
N GLN A 70 10.87 0.91 -7.09
CA GLN A 70 12.25 0.42 -7.13
C GLN A 70 12.34 -1.11 -7.07
N LEU A 71 11.47 -1.76 -6.29
CA LEU A 71 11.34 -3.21 -6.27
C LEU A 71 11.00 -3.75 -7.67
N ARG A 72 10.03 -3.15 -8.36
CA ARG A 72 9.65 -3.57 -9.73
C ARG A 72 10.78 -3.34 -10.73
N CYS A 73 11.44 -2.18 -10.69
CA CYS A 73 12.57 -1.88 -11.57
C CYS A 73 13.74 -2.84 -11.34
N SER A 74 14.04 -3.18 -10.07
CA SER A 74 15.08 -4.15 -9.71
C SER A 74 14.76 -5.58 -10.18
N ALA A 75 13.47 -5.88 -10.35
CA ALA A 75 12.98 -7.14 -10.93
C ALA A 75 12.90 -7.11 -12.48
N GLY A 76 13.33 -6.02 -13.12
CA GLY A 76 13.41 -5.88 -14.58
C GLY A 76 12.19 -5.23 -15.25
N ALA A 77 11.22 -4.72 -14.48
CA ALA A 77 10.14 -3.93 -15.06
C ALA A 77 10.66 -2.54 -15.51
N ALA A 78 10.06 -1.97 -16.55
CA ALA A 78 10.27 -0.57 -16.88
C ALA A 78 9.64 0.33 -15.80
N ASP A 79 10.21 1.52 -15.61
CA ASP A 79 9.74 2.47 -14.59
C ASP A 79 8.27 2.89 -14.83
N ASP A 80 7.86 2.97 -16.09
CA ASP A 80 6.51 3.31 -16.55
C ASP A 80 5.62 2.09 -16.85
N ALA A 81 6.02 0.88 -16.43
CA ALA A 81 5.28 -0.35 -16.71
C ALA A 81 3.84 -0.34 -16.16
N CYS A 82 3.57 0.46 -15.13
CA CYS A 82 2.22 0.72 -14.60
C CYS A 82 2.16 2.05 -13.83
N GLN A 83 0.96 2.53 -13.54
CA GLN A 83 0.69 3.58 -12.56
C GLN A 83 0.53 2.93 -11.18
N LEU A 84 1.11 3.56 -10.15
CA LEU A 84 0.97 3.11 -8.77
C LEU A 84 0.03 4.05 -8.01
N LEU A 85 -0.85 3.46 -7.21
CA LEU A 85 -1.68 4.18 -6.24
C LEU A 85 -1.45 3.63 -4.84
N ALA A 86 -1.48 4.50 -3.84
CA ALA A 86 -1.66 4.10 -2.44
C ALA A 86 -2.99 4.70 -1.94
N LEU A 87 -3.94 3.82 -1.64
CA LEU A 87 -5.27 4.18 -1.14
C LEU A 87 -5.36 3.81 0.33
N GLY A 88 -5.19 4.81 1.19
CA GLY A 88 -5.11 4.62 2.64
C GLY A 88 -6.40 4.99 3.35
N GLY A 89 -6.83 4.17 4.30
CA GLY A 89 -7.89 4.50 5.25
C GLY A 89 -7.49 4.17 6.68
N ARG A 90 -7.57 5.15 7.57
CA ARG A 90 -7.34 4.95 9.01
C ARG A 90 -8.53 4.20 9.61
N LYS A 91 -8.22 3.29 10.53
CA LYS A 91 -9.22 2.62 11.38
C LYS A 91 -9.53 3.50 12.58
N ASP A 92 -10.60 4.28 12.53
CA ASP A 92 -10.98 5.15 13.66
C ASP A 92 -11.71 4.38 14.77
N ASP A 93 -12.54 3.40 14.39
CA ASP A 93 -13.30 2.59 15.34
C ASP A 93 -12.48 1.46 15.95
N GLN A 94 -12.93 1.00 17.12
CA GLN A 94 -12.37 -0.17 17.77
C GLN A 94 -12.40 -1.38 16.82
N ALA A 95 -11.31 -2.13 16.78
CA ALA A 95 -11.21 -3.32 15.96
C ALA A 95 -12.03 -4.47 16.57
N ALA A 96 -12.55 -5.34 15.70
CA ALA A 96 -13.12 -6.60 16.14
C ALA A 96 -12.03 -7.47 16.81
N SER A 97 -12.43 -8.31 17.76
CA SER A 97 -11.50 -9.24 18.40
C SER A 97 -10.78 -10.10 17.34
N GLY A 98 -9.45 -10.14 17.41
CA GLY A 98 -8.61 -10.91 16.48
C GLY A 98 -8.34 -10.25 15.13
N ALA A 99 -8.87 -9.06 14.85
CA ALA A 99 -8.51 -8.32 13.63
C ALA A 99 -7.03 -7.89 13.68
N LEU A 100 -6.31 -7.95 12.55
CA LEU A 100 -4.95 -7.42 12.49
C LEU A 100 -4.91 -5.89 12.49
N LEU A 101 -5.86 -5.25 11.78
CA LEU A 101 -5.95 -3.80 11.68
C LEU A 101 -6.60 -3.23 12.96
N GLN A 102 -5.80 -2.58 13.79
CA GLN A 102 -6.23 -2.02 15.07
C GLN A 102 -6.68 -0.56 14.94
N ARG A 103 -7.31 -0.03 15.99
CA ARG A 103 -7.63 1.41 16.04
C ARG A 103 -6.34 2.23 15.83
N SER A 104 -6.44 3.28 15.02
CA SER A 104 -5.36 4.17 14.58
C SER A 104 -4.40 3.59 13.54
N ASP A 105 -4.47 2.29 13.23
CA ASP A 105 -3.73 1.70 12.11
C ASP A 105 -4.33 2.15 10.77
N TRP A 106 -3.53 2.06 9.71
CA TRP A 106 -3.97 2.31 8.35
C TRP A 106 -4.01 1.02 7.54
N GLY A 107 -5.14 0.73 6.91
CA GLY A 107 -5.20 -0.20 5.80
C GLY A 107 -4.85 0.55 4.53
N VAL A 108 -3.85 0.10 3.79
CA VAL A 108 -3.39 0.76 2.57
C VAL A 108 -3.41 -0.25 1.42
N ASP A 109 -4.25 0.02 0.42
CA ASP A 109 -4.26 -0.76 -0.82
C ASP A 109 -3.27 -0.15 -1.81
N VAL A 110 -2.22 -0.90 -2.15
CA VAL A 110 -1.26 -0.49 -3.18
C VAL A 110 -1.68 -1.10 -4.51
N VAL A 111 -2.08 -0.24 -5.43
CA VAL A 111 -2.68 -0.62 -6.71
C VAL A 111 -1.68 -0.41 -7.83
N GLU A 112 -1.46 -1.44 -8.64
CA GLU A 112 -0.73 -1.36 -9.90
C GLU A 112 -1.73 -1.44 -11.05
N THR A 113 -1.88 -0.37 -11.83
CA THR A 113 -2.88 -0.27 -12.92
C THR A 113 -2.34 0.47 -14.14
N LEU A 114 -2.90 0.23 -15.32
CA LEU A 114 -2.58 1.04 -16.51
C LEU A 114 -3.39 2.35 -16.56
N ASN A 115 -4.45 2.46 -15.75
CA ASN A 115 -5.31 3.63 -15.72
C ASN A 115 -5.89 3.85 -14.31
N ALA A 116 -5.24 4.72 -13.55
CA ALA A 116 -5.61 5.11 -12.19
C ALA A 116 -7.01 5.73 -12.16
N ALA A 117 -7.31 6.66 -13.06
CA ALA A 117 -8.60 7.33 -13.10
C ALA A 117 -9.76 6.34 -13.31
N ALA A 118 -9.62 5.41 -14.26
CA ALA A 118 -10.62 4.39 -14.51
C ALA A 118 -10.76 3.41 -13.32
N PHE A 119 -9.66 3.04 -12.68
CA PHE A 119 -9.68 2.21 -11.47
C PHE A 119 -10.40 2.90 -10.31
N LEU A 120 -10.05 4.16 -10.01
CA LEU A 120 -10.68 4.94 -8.94
C LEU A 120 -12.19 5.11 -9.19
N GLN A 121 -12.57 5.32 -10.44
CA GLN A 121 -13.98 5.40 -10.84
C GLN A 121 -14.69 4.05 -10.64
N SER A 122 -14.06 2.92 -10.99
CA SER A 122 -14.70 1.59 -10.92
C SER A 122 -14.99 1.15 -9.48
N ILE A 123 -14.16 1.58 -8.51
CA ILE A 123 -14.40 1.34 -7.07
C ILE A 123 -15.22 2.45 -6.41
N ASN A 124 -15.65 3.46 -7.18
CA ASN A 124 -16.39 4.61 -6.70
C ASN A 124 -15.68 5.34 -5.55
N TRP A 125 -14.37 5.57 -5.73
CA TRP A 125 -13.47 6.05 -4.67
C TRP A 125 -13.92 7.36 -4.02
N GLU A 126 -14.50 8.28 -4.78
CA GLU A 126 -15.05 9.53 -4.24
C GLU A 126 -16.12 9.29 -3.16
N LEU A 127 -17.01 8.31 -3.37
CA LEU A 127 -18.02 7.95 -2.38
C LEU A 127 -17.38 7.28 -1.16
N LEU A 128 -16.34 6.46 -1.36
CA LEU A 128 -15.61 5.80 -0.26
C LEU A 128 -14.90 6.80 0.65
N LYS A 129 -14.33 7.88 0.09
CA LYS A 129 -13.65 8.94 0.86
C LYS A 129 -14.63 9.80 1.67
N GLN A 130 -15.84 10.06 1.15
CA GLN A 130 -16.84 10.91 1.82
C GLN A 130 -17.28 10.38 3.19
N GLY A 131 -17.19 9.08 3.42
CA GLY A 131 -17.52 8.45 4.70
C GLY A 131 -16.42 8.54 5.77
N ARG A 132 -15.29 9.21 5.49
CA ARG A 132 -14.11 9.24 6.37
C ARG A 132 -13.78 10.65 6.84
N ALA A 133 -13.07 10.73 7.97
CA ALA A 133 -12.48 11.99 8.41
C ALA A 133 -11.47 12.49 7.35
N PRO A 134 -11.36 13.82 7.13
CA PRO A 134 -10.45 14.38 6.13
C PRO A 134 -8.97 13.99 6.32
N ASP A 135 -8.55 13.73 7.56
CA ASP A 135 -7.20 13.27 7.93
C ASP A 135 -7.10 11.74 8.06
N GLY A 136 -8.21 11.02 7.90
CA GLY A 136 -8.34 9.57 8.05
C GLY A 136 -8.37 8.82 6.71
N VAL A 137 -8.07 9.51 5.61
CA VAL A 137 -8.04 8.93 4.27
C VAL A 137 -6.98 9.62 3.41
N PHE A 138 -6.33 8.88 2.53
CA PHE A 138 -5.45 9.45 1.52
C PHE A 138 -5.52 8.68 0.20
N GLU A 139 -5.18 9.39 -0.87
CA GLU A 139 -5.01 8.88 -2.22
C GLU A 139 -3.72 9.50 -2.76
N LEU A 140 -2.70 8.67 -2.99
CA LEU A 140 -1.41 9.11 -3.50
C LEU A 140 -1.10 8.37 -4.80
N HIS A 141 -0.43 9.07 -5.72
CA HIS A 141 -0.02 8.56 -7.02
C HIS A 141 1.51 8.53 -7.05
N GLY A 142 2.10 7.46 -7.57
CA GLY A 142 3.55 7.28 -7.70
C GLY A 142 3.97 6.46 -8.90
#